data_AF-A0A7Z9LNU6-F1
#
_entry.id   AF-A0A7Z9LNU6-F1
#
_cell.length_a   1.000
_cell.length_b   1.000
_cell.length_c   1.000
_cell.angle_alpha   90.00
_cell.angle_beta   90.00
_cell.angle_gamma   90.00
#
_symmetry.space_group_name_H-M   'P 1'
#
loop_
_entity.id
_entity.type
_entity.pdbx_description
1 polymer ?
#
loop_
_entity_poly.entity_id
_entity_poly.type
_entity_poly.pdbx_seq_one_letter_code
_entity_poly.pdbx_strand_id
1 'polypeptide(L)'
;MSIRMGPVPDVWLHNNPSWVPGEAAIAWEKIPAPDTGPSRHEKVGHYAPIVDDLIDSIENDHEPFTSVQGNRDAMSMIQAVFEAAVTRERVRFPLQERIHPLRRWT
;
A
#
# COMPACT_ATOMS: atom_id res chain seq x y z
N MET A 1 8.16 8.90 15.88
CA MET A 1 6.89 8.19 15.63
C MET A 1 7.21 6.83 15.00
N SER A 2 6.61 5.75 15.48
CA SER A 2 6.72 4.41 14.92
C SER A 2 5.31 3.91 14.57
N ILE A 3 5.13 3.44 13.35
CA ILE A 3 3.86 2.87 12.87
C ILE A 3 4.15 1.42 12.49
N ARG A 4 3.46 0.49 13.13
CA ARG A 4 3.48 -0.93 12.75
C ARG A 4 2.17 -1.27 12.06
N MET A 5 2.29 -1.73 10.82
CA MET A 5 1.13 -2.09 10.01
C MET A 5 0.63 -3.47 10.43
N GLY A 6 -0.62 -3.51 10.88
CA GLY A 6 -1.41 -4.70 11.18
C GLY A 6 -2.89 -4.41 10.85
N PRO A 7 -3.82 -5.36 11.12
CA PRO A 7 -5.26 -5.13 10.88
C PRO A 7 -5.79 -3.87 11.58
N VAL A 8 -5.23 -3.57 12.76
CA VAL A 8 -5.31 -2.27 13.42
C VAL A 8 -3.87 -1.76 13.57
N PRO A 9 -3.56 -0.53 13.15
CA PRO A 9 -2.20 -0.02 13.23
C PRO A 9 -1.78 0.21 14.68
N ASP A 10 -0.62 -0.31 15.06
CA ASP A 10 0.02 0.00 16.34
C ASP A 10 0.89 1.25 16.16
N VAL A 11 0.38 2.38 16.66
CA VAL A 11 1.05 3.68 16.54
C VAL A 11 1.67 4.06 17.89
N TRP A 12 2.95 4.38 17.85
CA TRP A 12 3.72 4.82 19.01
C TRP A 12 4.34 6.18 18.74
N LEU A 13 4.15 7.10 19.68
CA LEU A 13 4.73 8.42 19.65
C LEU A 13 5.92 8.48 20.60
N HIS A 14 6.98 9.12 20.14
CA HIS A 14 8.11 9.46 21.00
C HIS A 14 8.09 10.98 21.12
N ASN A 15 7.77 11.50 22.31
CA ASN A 15 7.56 12.93 22.56
C ASN A 15 8.87 13.75 22.59
N ASN A 16 9.98 13.19 22.11
CA ASN A 16 11.20 13.93 21.87
C ASN A 16 11.29 14.33 20.38
N PRO A 17 11.32 15.63 20.05
CA PRO A 17 11.55 16.11 18.69
C PRO A 17 13.00 15.92 18.22
N SER A 18 13.93 15.53 19.10
CA SER A 18 15.31 15.24 18.73
C SER A 18 15.43 13.91 17.99
N TRP A 19 16.22 13.91 16.91
CA TRP A 19 16.63 12.69 16.20
C TRP A 19 17.72 11.91 16.95
N VAL A 20 18.32 12.49 18.00
CA VAL A 20 19.38 11.86 18.79
C VAL A 20 18.75 10.94 19.85
N PRO A 21 18.92 9.62 19.76
CA PRO A 21 18.39 8.71 20.75
C PRO A 21 19.35 8.70 21.95
N GLY A 22 19.06 9.45 23.02
CA GLY A 22 19.83 9.27 24.25
C GLY A 22 19.75 10.34 25.33
N GLU A 23 19.28 11.56 25.05
CA GLU A 23 19.40 12.64 26.05
C GLU A 23 18.31 12.66 27.13
N ALA A 24 17.22 11.90 26.94
CA ALA A 24 16.19 11.72 27.95
C ALA A 24 15.53 10.34 27.82
N ALA A 25 15.31 9.67 28.95
CA ALA A 25 14.54 8.42 29.04
C ALA A 25 13.04 8.68 28.84
N ILE A 26 12.67 9.31 27.72
CA ILE A 26 11.27 9.53 27.35
C ILE A 26 10.74 8.20 26.82
N ALA A 27 9.78 7.64 27.54
CA ALA A 27 9.11 6.42 27.13
C ALA A 27 8.27 6.67 25.86
N TRP A 28 8.14 5.62 25.03
CA TRP A 28 7.19 5.64 23.93
C TRP A 28 5.76 5.62 24.47
N GLU A 29 4.93 6.53 23.97
CA GLU A 29 3.51 6.61 24.29
C GLU A 29 2.69 5.92 23.20
N LYS A 30 1.79 5.01 23.60
CA LYS A 30 0.90 4.35 22.64
C LYS A 30 -0.25 5.31 22.30
N ILE A 31 -0.42 5.58 21.01
CA ILE A 31 -1.60 6.31 20.54
C ILE A 31 -2.74 5.30 20.42
N PRO A 32 -3.91 5.56 21.03
CA PRO A 32 -5.06 4.68 20.90
C PRO A 32 -5.50 4.61 19.44
N ALA A 33 -5.81 3.41 18.97
CA ALA A 33 -6.37 3.23 17.64
C ALA A 33 -7.75 3.91 17.56
N PRO A 34 -8.09 4.53 16.42
CA PRO A 34 -9.45 5.02 16.20
C PRO A 34 -10.44 3.85 16.26
N ASP A 35 -11.65 4.11 16.75
CA ASP A 35 -12.73 3.13 16.67
C ASP A 35 -13.07 2.92 15.19
N THR A 36 -12.89 1.69 14.72
CA THR A 36 -13.14 1.29 13.33
C THR A 36 -14.47 0.55 13.18
N GLY A 37 -15.28 0.50 14.25
CA GLY A 37 -16.53 -0.26 14.28
C GLY A 37 -16.31 -1.77 14.43
N PRO A 38 -17.39 -2.58 14.36
CA PRO A 38 -17.31 -4.02 14.59
C PRO A 38 -16.54 -4.71 13.46
N SER A 39 -15.41 -5.35 13.78
CA SER A 39 -14.68 -6.19 12.82
C SER A 39 -15.48 -7.47 12.54
N ARG A 40 -15.69 -7.80 11.25
CA ARG A 40 -16.27 -9.08 10.84
C ARG A 40 -15.21 -10.17 11.02
N HIS A 41 -15.28 -10.94 12.12
CA HIS A 41 -14.25 -11.92 12.54
C HIS A 41 -12.84 -11.34 12.68
N GLU A 42 -12.32 -11.34 13.90
CA GLU A 42 -11.07 -10.71 14.36
C GLU A 42 -9.81 -11.00 13.51
N LYS A 43 -9.79 -12.09 12.73
CA LYS A 43 -8.63 -12.50 11.92
C LYS A 43 -8.68 -12.08 10.45
N VAL A 44 -9.85 -11.78 9.89
CA VAL A 44 -10.02 -11.55 8.44
C VAL A 44 -10.91 -10.36 8.10
N GLY A 45 -11.45 -9.66 9.11
CA GLY A 45 -12.35 -8.53 8.90
C GLY A 45 -11.76 -7.38 8.08
N HIS A 46 -10.43 -7.23 8.05
CA HIS A 46 -9.78 -6.21 7.22
C HIS A 46 -9.89 -6.49 5.71
N TYR A 47 -10.19 -7.72 5.30
CA TYR A 47 -10.49 -8.04 3.89
C TYR A 47 -11.95 -7.80 3.52
N ALA A 48 -12.84 -7.59 4.50
CA ALA A 48 -14.27 -7.45 4.25
C ALA A 48 -14.60 -6.37 3.21
N PRO A 49 -14.00 -5.16 3.22
CA PRO A 49 -14.31 -4.15 2.20
C PRO A 49 -14.00 -4.60 0.77
N ILE A 50 -12.95 -5.40 0.57
CA ILE A 50 -12.55 -5.90 -0.76
C ILE A 50 -13.48 -7.03 -1.22
N VAL A 51 -13.82 -7.93 -0.30
CA VAL A 51 -14.68 -9.08 -0.60
C VAL A 51 -16.12 -8.64 -0.80
N ASP A 52 -16.61 -7.74 0.05
CA ASP A 52 -17.97 -7.21 -0.02
C ASP A 52 -18.16 -6.39 -1.30
N ASP A 53 -17.20 -5.55 -1.71
CA ASP A 53 -17.22 -4.86 -3.01
C ASP A 53 -17.25 -5.84 -4.19
N LEU A 54 -16.42 -6.90 -4.14
CA LEU A 54 -16.42 -7.90 -5.21
C LEU A 54 -17.79 -8.61 -5.33
N ILE A 55 -18.40 -8.99 -4.20
CA ILE A 55 -19.73 -9.61 -4.21
C ILE A 55 -20.77 -8.63 -4.74
N ASP A 56 -20.78 -7.39 -4.24
CA ASP A 56 -21.69 -6.33 -4.68
C ASP A 56 -21.58 -6.07 -6.19
N SER A 57 -20.36 -6.03 -6.72
CA SER A 57 -20.07 -5.85 -8.15
C SER A 57 -20.67 -6.95 -9.03
N ILE A 58 -20.68 -8.19 -8.53
CA ILE A 58 -21.27 -9.35 -9.21
C ILE A 58 -22.80 -9.30 -9.14
N GLU A 59 -23.35 -8.93 -7.98
CA GLU A 59 -24.80 -8.89 -7.76
C GLU A 59 -25.47 -7.73 -8.50
N ASN A 60 -24.80 -6.58 -8.60
CA ASN A 60 -25.34 -5.35 -9.15
C ASN A 60 -24.77 -4.96 -10.52
N ASP A 61 -23.97 -5.84 -11.16
CA ASP A 61 -23.39 -5.67 -12.50
C ASP A 61 -22.67 -4.32 -12.69
N HIS A 62 -21.78 -3.99 -11.73
CA HIS A 62 -20.90 -2.83 -11.84
C HIS A 62 -19.43 -3.26 -11.77
N GLU A 63 -18.53 -2.36 -12.15
CA GLU A 63 -17.09 -2.60 -12.03
C GLU A 63 -16.68 -2.54 -10.53
N PRO A 64 -15.91 -3.52 -10.02
CA PRO A 64 -15.37 -3.45 -8.66
C PRO A 64 -14.31 -2.35 -8.54
N PHE A 65 -14.03 -1.91 -7.31
CA PHE A 65 -12.97 -0.92 -7.05
C PHE A 65 -11.59 -1.40 -7.50
N THR A 66 -11.33 -2.71 -7.45
CA THR A 66 -10.10 -3.32 -7.96
C THR A 66 -10.36 -4.11 -9.23
N SER A 67 -10.09 -3.50 -10.38
CA SER A 67 -10.33 -4.08 -11.71
C SER A 67 -9.07 -4.65 -12.36
N VAL A 68 -9.26 -5.50 -13.38
CA VAL A 68 -8.15 -6.00 -14.22
C VAL A 68 -7.44 -4.86 -14.95
N GLN A 69 -8.19 -3.84 -15.37
CA GLN A 69 -7.70 -2.67 -16.08
C GLN A 69 -6.83 -1.82 -15.14
N GLY A 70 -7.29 -1.56 -13.92
CA GLY A 70 -6.48 -0.89 -12.89
C GLY A 70 -5.20 -1.66 -12.57
N ASN A 71 -5.30 -2.99 -12.44
CA ASN A 71 -4.14 -3.84 -12.20
C ASN A 71 -3.14 -3.84 -13.37
N ARG A 72 -3.62 -3.81 -14.62
CA ARG A 72 -2.77 -3.69 -15.82
C ARG A 72 -2.02 -2.36 -15.82
N ASP A 73 -2.67 -1.27 -15.45
CA ASP A 73 -2.08 0.05 -15.44
C ASP A 73 -1.06 0.17 -14.28
N ALA A 74 -1.37 -0.39 -13.10
CA ALA A 74 -0.44 -0.52 -11.98
C ALA A 74 0.80 -1.35 -12.35
N MET A 75 0.61 -2.49 -13.01
CA MET A 75 1.70 -3.32 -13.52
C MET A 75 2.55 -2.55 -14.54
N SER A 76 1.92 -1.76 -15.41
CA SER A 76 2.65 -0.89 -16.35
C SER A 76 3.50 0.14 -15.60
N MET A 77 2.99 0.70 -14.50
CA MET A 77 3.74 1.57 -13.58
C MET A 77 4.99 0.90 -12.99
N ILE A 78 4.83 -0.31 -12.44
CA ILE A 78 5.95 -1.08 -11.88
C ILE A 78 7.02 -1.33 -12.94
N GLN A 79 6.61 -1.78 -14.13
CA GLN A 79 7.55 -2.03 -15.23
C GLN A 79 8.24 -0.74 -15.68
N ALA A 80 7.56 0.41 -15.69
CA ALA A 80 8.16 1.67 -16.12
C ALA A 80 9.23 2.19 -15.15
N VAL A 81 9.13 1.87 -13.86
CA VAL A 81 10.20 2.18 -12.89
C VAL A 81 11.48 1.43 -13.26
N PHE A 82 11.37 0.15 -13.60
CA PHE A 82 12.52 -0.62 -14.08
C PHE A 82 13.04 -0.08 -15.42
N GLU A 83 12.14 0.27 -16.34
CA GLU A 83 12.53 0.86 -17.62
C GLU A 83 13.33 2.15 -17.44
N ALA A 84 12.86 3.06 -16.58
CA ALA A 84 13.54 4.32 -16.28
C ALA A 84 14.94 4.09 -15.70
N ALA A 85 15.11 3.04 -14.89
CA ALA A 85 16.42 2.68 -14.36
C ALA A 85 17.36 2.10 -15.42
N VAL A 86 16.84 1.24 -16.32
CA VAL A 86 17.60 0.64 -17.44
C VAL A 86 18.06 1.71 -18.42
N THR A 87 17.17 2.60 -18.86
CA THR A 87 17.44 3.60 -19.90
C THR A 87 18.05 4.89 -19.35
N ARG A 88 17.88 5.15 -18.05
CA ARG A 88 18.21 6.43 -17.40
C ARG A 88 17.47 7.64 -17.98
N GLU A 89 16.27 7.40 -18.49
CA GLU A 89 15.43 8.42 -19.13
C GLU A 89 14.03 8.45 -18.54
N ARG A 90 13.28 9.53 -18.85
CA ARG A 90 11.86 9.62 -18.51
C ARG A 90 11.04 8.70 -19.41
N VAL A 91 10.30 7.79 -18.80
CA VAL A 91 9.44 6.83 -19.51
C VAL A 91 8.06 7.44 -19.78
N ARG A 92 7.54 7.25 -21.01
CA ARG A 92 6.18 7.66 -21.40
C ARG A 92 5.17 6.58 -21.00
N PHE A 93 3.98 7.02 -20.60
CA PHE A 93 2.86 6.16 -20.25
C PHE A 93 1.77 6.13 -21.33
N PRO A 94 1.13 4.97 -21.58
CA PRO A 94 1.52 3.64 -21.09
C PRO A 94 2.84 3.16 -21.74
N LEU A 95 3.49 2.18 -21.12
CA LEU A 95 4.68 1.54 -21.69
C LEU A 95 4.40 1.05 -23.12
N GLN A 96 5.24 1.48 -24.06
CA GLN A 96 5.13 1.09 -25.46
C GLN A 96 5.62 -0.36 -25.66
N GLU A 97 6.77 -0.70 -25.07
CA GLU A 97 7.36 -2.04 -25.10
C GLU A 97 6.90 -2.87 -23.90
N ARG A 98 6.22 -4.00 -24.17
CA ARG A 98 5.68 -4.91 -23.14
C ARG A 98 6.57 -6.14 -22.90
N ILE A 99 7.88 -5.91 -22.85
CA ILE A 99 8.89 -6.91 -22.49
C ILE A 99 9.49 -6.50 -21.14
N HIS A 100 9.76 -7.47 -20.27
CA HIS A 100 10.36 -7.22 -18.96
C HIS A 100 11.68 -6.40 -19.09
N PRO A 101 11.78 -5.16 -18.57
CA PRO A 101 12.90 -4.24 -18.81
C PRO A 101 14.25 -4.80 -18.40
N LEU A 102 14.32 -5.53 -17.28
CA LEU A 102 15.57 -6.09 -16.76
C LEU A 102 16.21 -7.15 -17.66
N ARG A 103 15.54 -7.62 -18.72
CA ARG A 103 16.21 -8.46 -19.74
C ARG A 103 17.29 -7.70 -20.52
N ARG A 104 17.24 -6.36 -20.53
CA ARG A 104 18.26 -5.48 -21.13
C ARG A 104 19.29 -4.98 -20.12
N TRP A 105 19.17 -5.36 -18.84
CA TRP A 105 20.11 -4.94 -17.81
C TRP A 105 21.38 -5.78 -17.90
N THR A 106 22.46 -5.17 -18.37
CA THR A 106 23.82 -5.74 -18.43
C THR A 106 24.73 -4.90 -17.55
#